data_AF-A0A2P7TUK8-F1
#
_entry.id   AF-A0A2P7TUK8-F1
#
_cell.length_a   1.000
_cell.length_b   1.000
_cell.length_c   1.000
_cell.angle_alpha   90.00
_cell.angle_beta   90.00
_cell.angle_gamma   90.00
#
_symmetry.space_group_name_H-M   'P 1'
#
loop_
_entity.id
_entity.type
_entity.pdbx_description
1 polymer ?
#
loop_
_entity_poly.entity_id
_entity_poly.type
_entity_poly.pdbx_seq_one_letter_code
_entity_poly.pdbx_strand_id
1 'polypeptide(L)'
;MVISSGIYPAPAGNAELPRGALLVKVQSVFNAGSQTVWQKLQQPATLQFIASPLLQFTPQNHAALPANWQEGTFVKLRLHAFGVLPLGKHCITVNHINHQTLTLQTTESGTMAPV
;
A
#
# COMPACT_ATOMS: atom_id res chain seq x y z
N MET A 1 -10.09 0.33 -0.77
CA MET A 1 -8.64 0.12 -0.93
C MET A 1 -8.41 -1.37 -0.86
N VAL A 2 -8.16 -2.01 -2.01
CA VAL A 2 -7.80 -3.43 -2.03
C VAL A 2 -6.29 -3.46 -1.80
N ILE A 3 -5.88 -3.79 -0.58
CA ILE A 3 -4.48 -4.09 -0.29
C ILE A 3 -4.26 -5.52 -0.77
N SER A 4 -3.74 -5.67 -1.98
CA SER A 4 -3.26 -6.96 -2.47
C SER A 4 -1.80 -7.08 -2.08
N SER A 5 -1.52 -7.53 -0.85
CA SER A 5 -0.15 -7.87 -0.47
C SER A 5 0.21 -9.20 -1.14
N GLY A 6 0.91 -9.12 -2.25
CA GLY A 6 1.48 -10.27 -2.93
C GLY A 6 1.97 -9.90 -4.31
N ILE A 7 2.97 -10.64 -4.80
CA ILE A 7 3.45 -10.60 -6.20
C ILE A 7 2.38 -11.18 -7.15
N TYR A 8 1.12 -11.20 -6.74
CA TYR A 8 0.03 -11.83 -7.42
C TYR A 8 -0.97 -10.74 -7.80
N PRO A 9 -1.18 -10.46 -9.11
CA PRO A 9 -2.47 -9.91 -9.49
C PRO A 9 -3.53 -10.83 -8.87
N ALA A 10 -4.62 -10.24 -8.35
CA ALA A 10 -5.76 -11.02 -7.89
C ALA A 10 -6.03 -12.12 -8.94
N PRO A 11 -6.04 -13.41 -8.56
CA PRO A 11 -6.02 -14.50 -9.52
C PRO A 11 -7.15 -14.29 -10.53
N ALA A 12 -6.78 -14.22 -11.81
CA ALA A 12 -7.75 -14.15 -12.89
C ALA A 12 -8.44 -15.52 -12.96
N GLY A 13 -9.69 -15.59 -12.51
CA GLY A 13 -10.47 -16.83 -12.48
C GLY A 13 -10.04 -17.80 -11.37
N ASN A 14 -9.99 -19.07 -11.70
CA ASN A 14 -9.79 -20.23 -10.82
C ASN A 14 -8.31 -20.59 -10.60
N ALA A 15 -7.39 -19.62 -10.71
CA ALA A 15 -5.98 -19.86 -10.39
C ALA A 15 -5.81 -20.08 -8.88
N GLU A 16 -5.29 -21.25 -8.51
CA GLU A 16 -5.04 -21.62 -7.12
C GLU A 16 -3.88 -20.80 -6.54
N LEU A 17 -4.07 -20.29 -5.33
CA LEU A 17 -2.99 -19.64 -4.58
C LEU A 17 -1.93 -20.68 -4.18
N PRO A 18 -0.63 -20.34 -4.19
CA PRO A 18 0.41 -21.26 -3.76
C PRO A 18 0.19 -21.69 -2.31
N ARG A 19 0.62 -22.92 -1.97
CA ARG A 19 0.51 -23.44 -0.60
C ARG A 19 1.20 -22.49 0.38
N GLY A 20 0.46 -22.00 1.37
CA GLY A 20 0.94 -21.07 2.40
C GLY A 20 0.63 -19.59 2.11
N ALA A 21 0.09 -19.24 0.94
CA ALA A 21 -0.39 -17.89 0.69
C ALA A 21 -1.72 -17.60 1.37
N LEU A 22 -1.84 -16.40 1.95
CA LEU A 22 -3.06 -15.90 2.57
C LEU A 22 -3.65 -14.79 1.71
N LEU A 23 -4.90 -14.94 1.27
CA LEU A 23 -5.65 -13.86 0.64
C LEU A 23 -6.57 -13.20 1.67
N VAL A 24 -6.34 -11.92 1.93
CA VAL A 24 -7.18 -11.11 2.82
C VAL A 24 -7.90 -10.04 1.99
N LYS A 25 -9.23 -9.97 2.12
CA LYS A 25 -10.04 -8.90 1.55
C LYS A 25 -10.60 -8.03 2.68
N VAL A 26 -10.26 -6.75 2.67
CA VAL A 26 -10.74 -5.77 3.64
C VAL A 26 -11.64 -4.76 2.94
N GLN A 27 -12.74 -4.39 3.58
CA GLN A 27 -13.66 -3.35 3.12
C GLN A 27 -13.93 -2.36 4.25
N SER A 28 -14.01 -1.08 3.91
CA SER A 28 -14.37 0.00 4.82
C SER A 28 -15.43 0.87 4.16
N VAL A 29 -16.37 1.39 4.95
CA VAL A 29 -17.40 2.32 4.50
C VAL A 29 -17.04 3.71 5.03
N PHE A 30 -17.00 4.70 4.13
CA PHE A 30 -16.70 6.08 4.48
C PHE A 30 -17.93 6.95 4.27
N ASN A 31 -18.21 7.86 5.20
CA ASN A 31 -19.23 8.89 5.04
C ASN A 31 -18.69 10.05 4.18
N ALA A 32 -18.26 9.74 2.95
CA ALA A 32 -17.68 10.70 2.01
C ALA A 32 -17.89 10.22 0.57
N GLY A 33 -17.89 11.15 -0.39
CA GLY A 33 -17.98 10.83 -1.81
C GLY A 33 -16.78 10.00 -2.29
N SER A 34 -17.02 9.06 -3.21
CA SER A 34 -15.99 8.18 -3.78
C SER A 34 -14.80 8.96 -4.36
N GLN A 35 -15.08 10.08 -5.03
CA GLN A 35 -14.04 10.93 -5.61
C GLN A 35 -13.17 11.61 -4.56
N THR A 36 -13.75 12.03 -3.43
CA THR A 36 -13.01 12.62 -2.31
C THR A 36 -12.08 11.58 -1.68
N VAL A 37 -12.58 10.37 -1.46
CA VAL A 37 -11.76 9.24 -0.95
C VAL A 37 -10.66 8.92 -1.95
N TRP A 38 -10.97 8.86 -3.25
CA TRP A 38 -10.01 8.57 -4.30
C TRP A 38 -8.88 9.60 -4.39
N GLN A 39 -9.19 10.90 -4.30
CA GLN A 39 -8.18 11.96 -4.25
C GLN A 39 -7.23 11.79 -3.07
N LYS A 40 -7.73 11.36 -1.91
CA LYS A 40 -6.90 11.09 -0.74
C LYS A 40 -6.08 9.81 -0.87
N LEU A 41 -6.64 8.75 -1.44
CA LEU A 41 -5.92 7.48 -1.65
C LEU A 41 -4.69 7.62 -2.55
N GLN A 42 -4.71 8.59 -3.47
CA GLN A 42 -3.57 8.89 -4.33
C GLN A 42 -2.39 9.53 -3.59
N GLN A 43 -2.58 10.01 -2.36
CA GLN A 43 -1.54 10.73 -1.61
C GLN A 43 -0.81 9.78 -0.65
N PRO A 44 0.51 9.60 -0.76
CA PRO A 44 1.29 8.83 0.22
C PRO A 44 1.17 9.35 1.65
N ALA A 45 0.89 10.65 1.80
CA ALA A 45 0.63 11.27 3.10
C ALA A 45 -0.62 10.69 3.79
N THR A 46 -1.63 10.25 3.02
CA THR A 46 -2.83 9.60 3.58
C THR A 46 -2.48 8.27 4.22
N LEU A 47 -1.62 7.45 3.60
CA LEU A 47 -1.15 6.19 4.19
C LEU A 47 -0.45 6.45 5.54
N GLN A 48 0.44 7.45 5.59
CA GLN A 48 1.12 7.81 6.83
C GLN A 48 0.13 8.30 7.91
N PHE A 49 -0.86 9.10 7.50
CA PHE A 49 -1.86 9.64 8.41
C PHE A 49 -2.71 8.55 9.04
N ILE A 50 -3.24 7.60 8.25
CA ILE A 50 -4.13 6.54 8.76
C ILE A 50 -3.40 5.46 9.55
N ALA A 51 -2.11 5.25 9.26
CA ALA A 51 -1.30 4.25 9.96
C ALA A 51 -0.74 4.77 11.29
N SER A 52 -0.59 6.09 11.41
CA SER A 52 -0.16 6.75 12.63
C SER A 52 -1.22 6.62 13.75
N PRO A 53 -0.80 6.45 15.02
CA PRO A 53 0.59 6.40 15.51
C PRO A 53 1.19 4.99 15.50
N LEU A 54 0.41 3.97 15.13
CA LEU A 54 0.82 2.57 15.26
C LEU A 54 2.00 2.22 14.36
N LEU A 55 1.98 2.69 13.11
CA LEU A 55 3.00 2.46 12.10
C LEU A 55 3.45 3.76 11.46
N GLN A 56 4.76 4.01 11.49
CA GLN A 56 5.37 5.14 10.83
C GLN A 56 6.25 4.68 9.66
N PHE A 57 6.03 5.30 8.49
CA PHE A 57 6.80 5.05 7.28
C PHE A 57 7.78 6.19 7.04
N THR A 58 9.07 5.88 6.92
CA THR A 58 10.13 6.88 6.69
C THR A 58 10.93 6.53 5.43
N PRO A 59 11.06 7.43 4.44
CA PRO A 59 11.84 7.17 3.23
C PRO A 59 13.31 6.87 3.54
N GLN A 60 13.85 5.80 2.97
CA GLN A 60 15.22 5.38 3.29
C GLN A 60 16.31 6.27 2.67
N ASN A 61 16.02 6.92 1.53
CA ASN A 61 17.04 7.64 0.74
C ASN A 61 16.98 9.17 0.93
N HIS A 62 16.39 9.68 2.01
CA HIS A 62 16.10 11.12 2.21
C HIS A 62 15.26 11.79 1.10
N ALA A 63 14.86 11.05 0.07
CA ALA A 63 13.90 11.50 -0.91
C ALA A 63 12.52 11.62 -0.26
N ALA A 64 11.90 12.79 -0.39
CA ALA A 64 10.50 12.95 -0.01
C ALA A 64 9.63 11.98 -0.83
N LEU A 65 8.55 11.49 -0.21
CA LEU A 65 7.53 10.80 -0.98
C LEU A 65 6.90 11.79 -1.99
N PRO A 66 6.47 11.30 -3.16
CA PRO A 66 5.81 12.16 -4.13
C PRO A 66 4.51 12.70 -3.54
N ALA A 67 4.03 13.83 -4.05
CA ALA A 67 2.74 14.39 -3.61
C ALA A 67 1.58 13.42 -3.88
N ASN A 68 1.63 12.75 -5.04
CA ASN A 68 0.70 11.70 -5.44
C ASN A 68 1.49 10.48 -5.94
N TRP A 69 0.93 9.29 -5.77
CA TRP A 69 1.41 8.06 -6.42
C TRP A 69 1.40 8.21 -7.94
N GLN A 70 2.40 7.63 -8.58
CA GLN A 70 2.48 7.50 -10.04
C GLN A 70 2.69 6.03 -10.39
N GLU A 71 2.11 5.55 -11.47
CA GLU A 71 2.40 4.20 -11.96
C GLU A 71 3.91 4.01 -12.18
N GLY A 72 4.42 2.84 -11.83
CA GLY A 72 5.85 2.53 -11.88
C GLY A 72 6.67 3.13 -10.72
N THR A 73 6.06 3.92 -9.84
CA THR A 73 6.76 4.44 -8.64
C THR A 73 7.18 3.28 -7.75
N PHE A 74 8.46 3.27 -7.39
CA PHE A 74 9.03 2.34 -6.42
C PHE A 74 9.63 3.12 -5.25
N VAL A 75 9.14 2.86 -4.03
CA VAL A 75 9.61 3.53 -2.82
C VAL A 75 10.15 2.52 -1.81
N LYS A 76 11.32 2.84 -1.23
CA LYS A 76 11.92 2.11 -0.11
C LYS A 76 11.73 2.89 1.18
N LEU A 77 11.13 2.23 2.17
CA LEU A 77 10.71 2.79 3.44
C LEU A 77 11.34 2.00 4.59
N ARG A 78 11.54 2.68 5.73
CA ARG A 78 11.74 2.06 7.03
C ARG A 78 10.46 2.18 7.85
N LEU A 79 10.07 1.08 8.49
CA LEU A 79 8.93 1.01 9.38
C LEU A 79 9.37 1.15 10.83
N HIS A 80 8.63 1.95 11.59
CA HIS A 80 8.73 2.02 13.05
C HIS A 80 7.35 1.81 13.68
N ALA A 81 7.27 0.97 14.71
CA ALA A 81 6.09 0.89 15.56
C ALA A 81 6.12 2.02 16.60
N PHE A 82 4.98 2.69 16.79
CA PHE A 82 4.85 3.81 17.73
C PHE A 82 5.89 4.92 17.51
N GLY A 83 6.42 5.03 16.29
CA GLY A 83 7.48 5.95 15.89
C GLY A 83 8.88 5.70 16.47
N VAL A 84 9.07 4.68 17.31
CA VAL A 84 10.35 4.45 18.01
C VAL A 84 10.94 3.07 17.81
N LEU A 85 10.12 2.01 17.69
CA LEU A 85 10.62 0.64 17.57
C LEU A 85 10.85 0.27 16.10
N PRO A 86 12.09 0.01 15.64
CA PRO A 86 12.34 -0.33 14.25
C PRO A 86 11.77 -1.72 13.90
N LEU A 87 10.89 -1.78 12.89
CA LEU A 87 10.31 -3.03 12.37
C LEU A 87 10.99 -3.53 11.09
N GLY A 88 11.91 -2.76 10.53
CA GLY A 88 12.68 -3.13 9.34
C GLY A 88 12.30 -2.36 8.09
N LYS A 89 12.54 -2.99 6.93
CA LYS A 89 12.37 -2.36 5.61
C LYS A 89 11.01 -2.71 5.03
N HIS A 90 10.46 -1.78 4.25
CA HIS A 90 9.23 -1.97 3.50
C HIS A 90 9.35 -1.29 2.14
N CYS A 91 8.88 -1.96 1.11
CA CYS A 91 8.97 -1.54 -0.28
C CYS A 91 7.57 -1.53 -0.87
N ILE A 92 7.20 -0.44 -1.56
CA ILE A 92 5.93 -0.32 -2.26
C ILE A 92 6.24 -0.04 -3.73
N THR A 93 5.68 -0.86 -4.61
CA THR A 93 5.64 -0.63 -6.06
C THR A 93 4.21 -0.31 -6.45
N VAL A 94 4.00 0.83 -7.10
CA VAL A 94 2.70 1.21 -7.66
C VAL A 94 2.59 0.59 -9.04
N ASN A 95 1.75 -0.44 -9.18
CA ASN A 95 1.65 -1.20 -10.42
C ASN A 95 0.68 -0.56 -11.41
N HIS A 96 -0.49 -0.13 -10.92
CA HIS A 96 -1.56 0.38 -11.77
C HIS A 96 -2.46 1.39 -11.03
N ILE A 97 -2.88 2.43 -11.75
CA ILE A 97 -3.80 3.47 -11.32
C ILE A 97 -4.85 3.67 -12.42
N ASN A 98 -6.12 3.43 -12.10
CA ASN A 98 -7.24 3.70 -12.99
C ASN A 98 -8.19 4.73 -12.37
N HIS A 99 -8.27 5.91 -12.98
CA HIS A 99 -9.12 7.00 -12.49
C HIS A 99 -10.60 6.86 -12.86
N GLN A 100 -10.94 6.03 -13.85
CA GLN A 100 -12.34 5.77 -14.23
C GLN A 100 -12.98 4.79 -13.24
N THR A 101 -12.24 3.76 -12.85
CA THR A 101 -12.69 2.73 -11.89
C THR A 101 -12.24 2.98 -10.46
N LEU A 102 -11.53 4.10 -10.20
CA LEU A 102 -11.01 4.50 -8.89
C LEU A 102 -10.19 3.39 -8.21
N THR A 103 -9.30 2.77 -9.00
CA THR A 103 -8.51 1.60 -8.59
C THR A 103 -7.03 1.96 -8.52
N LEU A 104 -6.42 1.71 -7.36
CA LEU A 104 -4.98 1.79 -7.12
C LEU A 104 -4.50 0.39 -6.72
N GLN A 105 -3.53 -0.15 -7.46
CA GLN A 105 -2.93 -1.45 -7.20
C GLN A 105 -1.45 -1.29 -6.88
N THR A 106 -1.03 -1.90 -5.79
CA THR A 106 0.36 -1.92 -5.34
C THR A 106 0.84 -3.35 -5.12
N THR A 107 2.13 -3.58 -5.30
CA THR A 107 2.83 -4.75 -4.77
C THR A 107 3.71 -4.27 -3.63
N GLU A 108 3.58 -4.93 -2.49
CA GLU A 108 4.31 -4.57 -1.27
C GLU A 108 5.16 -5.76 -0.81
N SER A 109 6.34 -5.45 -0.29
CA SER A 109 7.27 -6.44 0.26
C SER A 109 8.08 -5.83 1.39
N GLY A 110 8.60 -6.64 2.30
CA GLY A 110 9.45 -6.13 3.38
C GLY A 110 9.68 -7.14 4.48
N THR A 111 10.33 -6.69 5.55
CA THR A 111 10.63 -7.52 6.72
C THR A 111 9.35 -8.07 7.36
N MET A 112 8.28 -7.27 7.39
CA MET A 112 6.96 -7.63 7.93
C MET A 112 5.98 -8.14 6.86
N ALA A 113 6.40 -8.18 5.59
CA ALA A 113 5.63 -8.68 4.46
C ALA A 113 6.56 -9.52 3.57
N PRO A 114 7.03 -10.68 4.07
CA PRO A 114 7.86 -11.57 3.28
C PRO A 114 7.05 -12.09 2.08
N VAL A 115 7.72 -12.17 0.95
CA VAL A 115 7.21 -12.71 -0.32
C VAL A 115 7.73 -14.11 -0.56
#